data_AF-A0A0D5Y1S7-F1
#
_entry.id   AF-A0A0D5Y1S7-F1
#
_cell.length_a   1.000
_cell.length_b   1.000
_cell.length_c   1.000
_cell.angle_alpha   90.00
_cell.angle_beta   90.00
_cell.angle_gamma   90.00
#
_symmetry.space_group_name_H-M   'P 1'
#
loop_
_entity.id
_entity.type
_entity.pdbx_description
1 polymer ?
#
loop_
_entity_poly.entity_id
_entity_poly.type
_entity_poly.pdbx_seq_one_letter_code
_entity_poly.pdbx_strand_id
1 'polypeptide(L)' 'MDKLVFHFEEVSEHPAGSDLIFYPEDGADDSASGITQTVKEWRAAQGLPGFKAD' A
#
# COMPACT_ATOMS: atom_id res chain seq x y z
N MET A 1 -17.14 -1.28 -3.23
CA MET A 1 -15.73 -1.19 -3.63
C MET A 1 -15.14 0.11 -3.12
N ASP A 2 -15.78 1.24 -3.38
CA ASP A 2 -15.30 2.58 -3.01
C ASP A 2 -14.87 2.71 -1.54
N LYS A 3 -15.67 2.20 -0.59
CA LYS A 3 -15.33 2.24 0.85
C LYS A 3 -14.02 1.52 1.20
N LEU A 4 -13.73 0.40 0.54
CA LEU A 4 -12.51 -0.37 0.81
C LEU A 4 -11.29 0.28 0.17
N VAL A 5 -11.48 0.86 -1.01
CA VAL A 5 -10.44 1.64 -1.71
C VAL A 5 -10.07 2.87 -0.88
N PHE A 6 -11.05 3.67 -0.45
CA PHE A 6 -10.80 4.81 0.43
C PHE A 6 -10.15 4.42 1.74
N HIS A 7 -10.58 3.30 2.34
CA HIS A 7 -9.95 2.82 3.56
C HIS A 7 -8.49 2.43 3.35
N PHE A 8 -8.16 1.77 2.22
CA PHE A 8 -6.78 1.46 1.86
C PHE A 8 -5.92 2.71 1.71
N GLU A 9 -6.42 3.74 1.01
CA GLU A 9 -5.71 5.01 0.86
C GLU A 9 -5.48 5.70 2.22
N GLU A 10 -6.52 5.73 3.06
CA GLU A 10 -6.46 6.32 4.40
C GLU A 10 -5.42 5.65 5.31
N VAL A 11 -5.38 4.32 5.36
CA VAL A 11 -4.50 3.59 6.30
C VAL A 11 -3.10 3.34 5.75
N SER A 12 -2.94 3.21 4.43
CA SER A 12 -1.61 3.06 3.83
C SER A 12 -0.84 4.38 3.86
N GLU A 13 -1.56 5.49 3.69
CA GLU A 13 -1.03 6.87 3.53
C GLU A 13 -0.07 7.01 2.34
N HIS A 14 0.04 5.97 1.50
CA HIS A 14 0.97 5.95 0.38
C HIS A 14 0.51 6.95 -0.69
N PRO A 15 1.41 7.79 -1.24
CA PRO A 15 1.02 8.86 -2.18
C PRO A 15 0.40 8.33 -3.48
N ALA A 16 0.77 7.12 -3.91
CA ALA A 16 0.13 6.46 -5.06
C ALA A 16 -1.30 5.97 -4.76
N GLY A 17 -1.70 5.90 -3.48
CA GLY A 17 -3.05 5.48 -3.10
C GLY A 17 -3.49 4.20 -3.79
N SER A 18 -4.72 4.22 -4.31
CA SER A 18 -5.31 3.09 -5.03
C SER A 18 -4.64 2.71 -6.36
N ASP A 19 -3.72 3.52 -6.88
CA ASP A 19 -2.92 3.16 -8.06
C ASP A 19 -2.06 1.92 -7.80
N LEU A 20 -1.64 1.69 -6.54
CA LEU A 20 -0.96 0.44 -6.17
C LEU A 20 -1.77 -0.82 -6.48
N ILE A 21 -3.10 -0.71 -6.59
CA ILE A 21 -4.02 -1.82 -6.84
C ILE A 21 -4.50 -1.82 -8.30
N PHE A 22 -4.88 -0.65 -8.83
CA PHE A 22 -5.54 -0.55 -10.14
C PHE A 22 -4.60 -0.21 -11.29
N TYR A 23 -3.47 0.45 -11.00
CA TYR A 23 -2.53 0.97 -11.98
C TYR A 23 -1.08 0.74 -11.52
N PRO A 24 -0.69 -0.52 -11.24
CA PRO A 24 0.66 -0.83 -10.80
C PRO A 24 1.68 -0.43 -11.87
N GLU A 25 2.88 -0.03 -11.43
CA GLU A 25 4.00 0.23 -12.33
C GLU A 25 4.37 -1.04 -13.11
N ASP A 26 4.91 -0.86 -14.32
CA ASP A 26 5.34 -1.99 -15.16
C ASP A 26 6.35 -2.87 -14.42
N GLY A 27 5.97 -4.14 -14.20
CA GLY A 27 6.79 -5.13 -13.50
C GLY A 27 6.68 -5.11 -11.97
N ALA A 28 5.81 -4.29 -11.39
CA ALA A 28 5.48 -4.36 -9.98
C ALA A 28 4.75 -5.68 -9.64
N ASP A 29 4.97 -6.19 -8.43
CA ASP A 29 4.19 -7.29 -7.88
C ASP A 29 2.85 -6.74 -7.38
N ASP A 30 1.80 -6.88 -8.20
CA ASP A 30 0.43 -6.44 -7.94
C ASP A 30 -0.39 -7.45 -7.11
N SER A 31 0.25 -8.52 -6.62
CA SER A 31 -0.37 -9.41 -5.65
C SER A 31 -0.62 -8.68 -4.33
N ALA A 32 -1.56 -9.19 -3.53
CA ALA A 32 -1.81 -8.65 -2.19
C ALA A 32 -0.53 -8.65 -1.31
N SER A 33 0.34 -9.66 -1.47
CA SER A 33 1.64 -9.72 -0.80
C SER A 33 2.60 -8.64 -1.29
N GLY A 34 2.70 -8.43 -2.60
CA GLY A 34 3.54 -7.40 -3.20
C GLY A 34 3.13 -6.01 -2.75
N ILE A 35 1.84 -5.68 -2.84
CA ILE A 35 1.27 -4.41 -2.39
C ILE A 35 1.53 -4.18 -0.89
N THR A 36 1.31 -5.22 -0.06
CA THR A 36 1.57 -5.12 1.38
C THR A 36 3.04 -4.85 1.68
N GLN A 37 3.95 -5.47 0.92
CA GLN A 37 5.39 -5.25 1.04
C GLN A 37 5.76 -3.82 0.60
N THR A 38 5.23 -3.32 -0.51
CA THR A 38 5.43 -1.94 -0.98
C THR A 38 5.01 -0.93 0.08
N VAL A 39 3.81 -1.08 0.65
CA VAL A 39 3.32 -0.19 1.72
C VAL A 39 4.22 -0.28 2.96
N LYS A 40 4.64 -1.49 3.35
CA LYS A 40 5.50 -1.71 4.52
C LYS A 40 6.87 -1.02 4.35
N GLU A 41 7.50 -1.19 3.20
CA GLU A 41 8.81 -0.60 2.88
C GLU A 41 8.73 0.92 2.82
N TRP A 42 7.72 1.46 2.15
CA TRP A 42 7.54 2.91 2.03
C TRP A 42 7.29 3.56 3.39
N ARG A 43 6.38 3.00 4.22
CA ARG A 43 6.11 3.54 5.56
C ARG A 43 7.36 3.52 6.45
N ALA A 44 8.15 2.45 6.38
CA ALA A 44 9.41 2.36 7.10
C ALA A 44 10.42 3.43 6.62
N ALA A 45 10.51 3.69 5.32
CA ALA A 45 11.36 4.74 4.76
C ALA A 45 10.92 6.16 5.17
N GLN A 46 9.63 6.38 5.44
CA GLN A 46 9.11 7.65 5.99
C GLN A 46 9.23 7.76 7.52
N GLY A 47 9.72 6.72 8.21
CA GLY A 47 9.75 6.68 9.68
C GLY A 47 8.37 6.53 10.33
N LEU A 48 7.38 6.05 9.58
CA LEU A 48 6.01 5.80 10.06
C LEU A 48 5.88 4.39 10.65
N PRO A 49 4.98 4.17 11.62
CA PRO A 49 4.69 2.84 12.11
C PRO A 49 4.12 1.96 10.99
N GLY A 50 4.64 0.72 10.89
CA GLY A 50 4.16 -0.29 9.96
C GLY A 50 3.02 -1.14 10.54
N PHE A 51 2.76 -2.29 9.90
CA PHE A 51 1.79 -3.27 10.38
C PHE A 51 2.15 -3.80 11.77
N LYS A 52 1.12 -4.21 12.53
CA LYS A 52 1.30 -4.85 13.82
C LYS A 52 2.10 -6.15 13.65
N ALA A 53 3.08 -6.38 14.52
CA ALA A 53 3.74 -7.68 14.63
C ALA A 53 2.77 -8.73 15.17
N ASP A 54 2.98 -9.99 14.79
CA ASP A 54 2.20 -11.13 15.29
C ASP A 54 2.28 -11.27 16.82
#